data_AF-A0A6N7S3I9-F1
#
_entry.id   AF-A0A6N7S3I9-F1
#
_cell.length_a   1.000
_cell.length_b   1.000
_cell.length_c   1.000
_cell.angle_alpha   90.00
_cell.angle_beta   90.00
_cell.angle_gamma   90.00
#
_symmetry.space_group_name_H-M   'P 1'
#
loop_
_entity.id
_entity.type
_entity.pdbx_description
1 polymer ?
#
loop_
_entity_poly.entity_id
_entity_poly.type
_entity_poly.pdbx_seq_one_letter_code
_entity_poly.pdbx_strand_id
1 'polypeptide(L)'
;MEKQAWIDYLKSLEKNAITATASRQLKPPTQIHTKVGGIPDRPPDFEWPYFENLRKWPTSSRHPLSFIAQIRLDELIPYDIEHLLPSSGILYFFFDLEAYEDVESWVKNVFYYDGDLALLKPHPLPEGISDEGRFPEFTLNYQTLRDHPSCQVYCKYYDRKQKYEEWDEIYEIDAEEAGYAARSICDDRVFKLLGYGDIIQNEMLSSAVYQYKSLSPES
;
A
#
# COMPACT_ATOMS: atom_id res chain seq x y z
N MET A 1 -20.82 -19.20 -23.28
CA MET A 1 -19.46 -18.66 -23.25
C MET A 1 -18.64 -19.69 -22.51
N GLU A 2 -17.69 -20.34 -23.19
CA GLU A 2 -16.95 -21.48 -22.64
C GLU A 2 -15.96 -20.99 -21.58
N LYS A 3 -15.85 -21.72 -20.46
CA LYS A 3 -14.95 -21.44 -19.33
C LYS A 3 -13.51 -21.13 -19.78
N GLN A 4 -13.03 -21.77 -20.85
CA GLN A 4 -11.72 -21.49 -21.41
C GLN A 4 -11.58 -20.03 -21.89
N ALA A 5 -12.59 -19.47 -22.56
CA ALA A 5 -12.55 -18.08 -23.01
C ALA A 5 -12.51 -17.10 -21.83
N TRP A 6 -13.15 -17.46 -20.72
CA TRP A 6 -13.04 -16.68 -19.47
C TRP A 6 -11.64 -16.78 -18.86
N ILE A 7 -11.04 -17.97 -18.77
CA ILE A 7 -9.67 -18.14 -18.26
C ILE A 7 -8.66 -17.36 -19.12
N ASP A 8 -8.80 -17.41 -20.45
CA ASP A 8 -7.93 -16.66 -21.36
C ASP A 8 -8.11 -15.15 -21.19
N TYR A 9 -9.36 -14.69 -21.01
CA TYR A 9 -9.64 -13.30 -20.69
C TYR A 9 -9.06 -12.88 -19.33
N LEU A 10 -9.19 -13.71 -18.29
CA LEU A 10 -8.61 -13.45 -16.97
C LEU A 10 -7.09 -13.27 -17.05
N LYS A 11 -6.40 -14.16 -17.78
CA LYS A 11 -4.95 -14.07 -18.02
C LYS A 11 -4.56 -12.80 -18.78
N SER A 12 -5.42 -12.33 -19.69
CA SER A 12 -5.18 -11.06 -20.40
C SER A 12 -5.25 -9.82 -19.49
N LEU A 13 -5.80 -9.96 -18.29
CA LEU A 13 -5.88 -8.91 -17.28
C LEU A 13 -4.77 -9.00 -16.23
N GLU A 14 -3.80 -9.89 -16.39
CA GLU A 14 -2.69 -10.04 -15.45
C GLU A 14 -1.91 -8.73 -15.29
N LYS A 15 -1.49 -8.44 -14.06
CA LYS A 15 -0.60 -7.32 -13.74
C LYS A 15 0.55 -7.79 -12.85
N ASN A 16 1.71 -7.18 -13.01
CA ASN A 16 2.78 -7.26 -12.04
C ASN A 16 2.36 -6.58 -10.73
N ALA A 17 2.52 -7.31 -9.63
CA ALA A 17 2.45 -6.79 -8.28
C ALA A 17 3.70 -7.20 -7.50
N ILE A 18 3.93 -6.53 -6.39
CA ILE A 18 5.02 -6.83 -5.46
C ILE A 18 4.39 -7.16 -4.12
N THR A 19 4.64 -8.36 -3.62
CA THR A 19 4.31 -8.72 -2.24
C THR A 19 5.52 -8.54 -1.35
N ALA A 20 5.28 -8.15 -0.11
CA ALA A 20 6.33 -7.92 0.86
C ALA A 20 5.95 -8.52 2.21
N THR A 21 6.80 -9.35 2.78
CA THR A 21 6.56 -9.92 4.13
C THR A 21 7.42 -9.20 5.15
N ALA A 22 6.79 -8.73 6.24
CA ALA A 22 7.52 -8.12 7.35
C ALA A 22 8.40 -9.14 8.09
N SER A 23 9.63 -8.72 8.40
CA SER A 23 10.56 -9.48 9.23
C SER A 23 11.34 -8.55 10.16
N ARG A 24 11.73 -9.06 11.33
CA ARG A 24 12.60 -8.34 12.27
C ARG A 24 14.05 -8.70 11.97
N GLN A 25 14.66 -7.98 11.04
CA GLN A 25 16.10 -8.03 10.81
C GLN A 25 16.75 -6.76 11.35
N LEU A 26 17.88 -6.92 12.02
CA LEU A 26 18.68 -5.78 12.48
C LEU A 26 19.46 -5.23 11.27
N LYS A 27 19.09 -4.05 10.80
CA LYS A 27 19.91 -3.28 9.85
C LYS A 27 20.81 -2.30 10.64
N PRO A 28 22.03 -1.98 10.13
CA PRO A 28 22.89 -1.01 10.77
C PRO A 28 22.17 0.35 10.88
N PRO A 29 22.26 1.06 12.03
CA PRO A 29 21.57 2.34 12.22
C PRO A 29 21.96 3.44 11.21
N THR A 30 23.11 3.28 10.54
CA THR A 30 23.70 4.29 9.64
C THR A 30 23.25 4.17 8.19
N GLN A 31 22.41 3.19 7.85
CA GLN A 31 21.98 2.96 6.47
C GLN A 31 20.50 3.27 6.31
N ILE A 32 20.16 4.23 5.45
CA ILE A 32 18.78 4.48 5.02
C ILE A 32 18.26 3.22 4.33
N HIS A 33 17.08 2.75 4.70
CA HIS A 33 16.53 1.49 4.20
C HIS A 33 15.00 1.50 4.21
N THR A 34 14.37 0.58 3.46
CA THR A 34 12.93 0.36 3.61
C THR A 34 12.59 -0.19 4.99
N LYS A 35 11.61 0.43 5.65
CA LYS A 35 11.07 -0.02 6.94
C LYS A 35 9.56 0.24 7.05
N VAL A 36 8.91 -0.60 7.84
CA VAL A 36 7.54 -0.42 8.34
C VAL A 36 7.63 -0.09 9.82
N GLY A 37 6.93 0.96 10.26
CA GLY A 37 7.00 1.46 11.63
C GLY A 37 8.37 1.99 12.02
N GLY A 38 8.57 2.22 13.32
CA GLY A 38 9.79 2.81 13.85
C GLY A 38 9.88 4.32 13.64
N ILE A 39 11.12 4.81 13.47
CA ILE A 39 11.41 6.23 13.29
C ILE A 39 11.81 6.46 11.82
N PRO A 40 11.09 7.32 11.08
CA PRO A 40 11.41 7.60 9.69
C PRO A 40 12.70 8.42 9.56
N ASP A 41 13.47 8.11 8.51
CA ASP A 41 14.61 8.91 8.08
C ASP A 41 14.11 10.01 7.14
N ARG A 42 14.04 11.25 7.63
CA ARG A 42 13.39 12.36 6.93
C ARG A 42 14.39 13.46 6.54
N PRO A 43 14.13 14.20 5.45
CA PRO A 43 14.92 15.38 5.14
C PRO A 43 14.69 16.46 6.20
N PRO A 44 15.64 17.40 6.40
CA PRO A 44 15.57 18.42 7.45
C PRO A 44 14.29 19.28 7.41
N ASP A 45 13.82 19.58 6.20
CA ASP A 45 12.66 20.45 5.98
C ASP A 45 11.34 19.68 5.86
N PHE A 46 11.32 18.39 6.23
CA PHE A 46 10.10 17.60 6.20
C PHE A 46 9.13 18.05 7.30
N GLU A 47 8.00 18.64 6.88
CA GLU A 47 6.88 18.91 7.75
C GLU A 47 6.07 17.66 8.03
N TRP A 48 5.89 17.31 9.31
CA TRP A 48 5.08 16.14 9.70
C TRP A 48 3.63 16.35 9.26
N PRO A 49 2.97 15.36 8.64
CA PRO A 49 1.57 15.49 8.25
C PRO A 49 0.64 15.40 9.47
N TYR A 50 -0.39 16.23 9.49
CA TYR A 50 -1.41 16.25 10.55
C TYR A 50 -2.78 15.97 9.95
N PHE A 51 -3.62 15.28 10.72
CA PHE A 51 -5.05 15.27 10.48
C PHE A 51 -5.60 16.68 10.70
N GLU A 52 -6.36 17.18 9.74
CA GLU A 52 -7.05 18.45 9.83
C GLU A 52 -8.56 18.21 9.87
N ASN A 53 -9.22 18.62 10.95
CA ASN A 53 -10.67 18.49 11.11
C ASN A 53 -11.42 19.55 10.28
N LEU A 54 -11.32 19.48 8.96
CA LEU A 54 -11.94 20.42 8.02
C LEU A 54 -13.47 20.45 8.15
N ARG A 55 -14.07 19.33 8.58
CA ARG A 55 -15.52 19.18 8.78
C ARG A 55 -15.99 19.67 10.15
N LYS A 56 -15.08 20.06 11.05
CA LYS A 56 -15.38 20.54 12.41
C LYS A 56 -16.21 19.55 13.24
N TRP A 57 -15.90 18.26 13.10
CA TRP A 57 -16.48 17.23 13.96
C TRP A 57 -16.21 17.53 15.43
N PRO A 58 -17.20 17.39 16.33
CA PRO A 58 -17.07 17.82 17.72
C PRO A 58 -16.08 16.98 18.54
N THR A 59 -15.81 15.75 18.09
CA THR A 59 -14.93 14.77 18.75
C THR A 59 -13.52 14.72 18.17
N SER A 60 -13.27 15.31 17.00
CA SER A 60 -11.97 15.23 16.34
C SER A 60 -11.18 16.53 16.54
N SER A 61 -9.91 16.41 16.91
CA SER A 61 -8.98 17.53 17.01
C SER A 61 -7.80 17.34 16.08
N ARG A 62 -7.07 18.41 15.77
CA ARG A 62 -5.86 18.33 14.96
C ARG A 62 -4.79 17.50 15.70
N HIS A 63 -4.31 16.44 15.07
CA HIS A 63 -3.32 15.53 15.66
C HIS A 63 -2.36 15.01 14.57
N PRO A 64 -1.13 14.61 14.94
CA PRO A 64 -0.14 14.11 13.97
C PRO A 64 -0.56 12.75 13.41
N LEU A 65 -0.34 12.52 12.12
CA LEU A 65 -0.58 11.21 11.53
C LEU A 65 0.49 10.20 11.98
N SER A 66 0.10 8.94 12.06
CA SER A 66 1.01 7.84 12.40
C SER A 66 1.89 7.50 11.20
N PHE A 67 3.18 7.23 11.46
CA PHE A 67 4.11 6.78 10.43
C PHE A 67 3.92 5.29 10.16
N ILE A 68 3.61 4.94 8.92
CA ILE A 68 3.33 3.56 8.51
C ILE A 68 4.58 2.90 7.91
N ALA A 69 5.19 3.54 6.91
CA ALA A 69 6.34 2.97 6.23
C ALA A 69 7.16 4.03 5.48
N GLN A 70 8.45 3.75 5.30
CA GLN A 70 9.25 4.37 4.25
C GLN A 70 9.74 3.27 3.32
N ILE A 71 9.57 3.45 2.02
CA ILE A 71 9.91 2.47 0.99
C ILE A 71 10.95 3.09 0.08
N ARG A 72 12.14 2.49 0.03
CA ARG A 72 13.17 2.85 -0.92
C ARG A 72 12.85 2.22 -2.26
N LEU A 73 12.66 3.05 -3.28
CA LEU A 73 12.20 2.59 -4.58
C LEU A 73 13.25 1.80 -5.37
N ASP A 74 14.54 2.06 -5.12
CA ASP A 74 15.62 1.31 -5.75
C ASP A 74 15.65 -0.17 -5.31
N GLU A 75 15.16 -0.48 -4.11
CA GLU A 75 15.00 -1.85 -3.62
C GLU A 75 13.89 -2.63 -4.38
N LEU A 76 12.97 -1.94 -5.05
CA LEU A 76 11.82 -2.53 -5.75
C LEU A 76 12.10 -2.85 -7.23
N ILE A 77 13.15 -2.28 -7.82
CA ILE A 77 13.50 -2.44 -9.26
C ILE A 77 13.48 -3.90 -9.72
N PRO A 78 14.03 -4.88 -8.97
CA PRO A 78 14.03 -6.28 -9.43
C PRO A 78 12.64 -6.92 -9.48
N TYR A 79 11.64 -6.31 -8.85
CA TYR A 79 10.30 -6.86 -8.66
C TYR A 79 9.21 -6.12 -9.45
N ASP A 80 9.45 -4.84 -9.75
CA ASP A 80 8.63 -3.98 -10.62
C ASP A 80 8.95 -4.27 -12.11
N ILE A 81 8.42 -5.39 -12.60
CA ILE A 81 8.69 -5.90 -13.96
C ILE A 81 8.10 -4.97 -15.03
N GLU A 82 7.04 -4.24 -14.70
CA GLU A 82 6.37 -3.29 -15.60
C GLU A 82 6.97 -1.87 -15.53
N HIS A 83 7.92 -1.62 -14.62
CA HIS A 83 8.58 -0.34 -14.41
C HIS A 83 7.60 0.81 -14.17
N LEU A 84 6.59 0.57 -13.33
CA LEU A 84 5.56 1.54 -12.99
C LEU A 84 6.00 2.56 -11.93
N LEU A 85 7.01 2.21 -11.12
CA LEU A 85 7.54 3.07 -10.07
C LEU A 85 8.79 3.83 -10.54
N PRO A 86 9.07 5.02 -9.98
CA PRO A 86 10.37 5.65 -10.15
C PRO A 86 11.51 4.70 -9.74
N SER A 87 12.66 4.79 -10.41
CA SER A 87 13.83 3.95 -10.13
C SER A 87 14.64 4.40 -8.89
N SER A 88 14.29 5.54 -8.30
CA SER A 88 15.01 6.12 -7.17
C SER A 88 14.09 6.90 -6.25
N GLY A 89 14.60 7.18 -5.06
CA GLY A 89 13.93 7.97 -4.04
C GLY A 89 13.20 7.11 -3.00
N ILE A 90 12.47 7.79 -2.13
CA ILE A 90 11.77 7.21 -0.98
C ILE A 90 10.32 7.64 -1.01
N LEU A 91 9.43 6.67 -0.85
CA LEU A 91 8.03 6.91 -0.52
C LEU A 91 7.84 6.84 0.98
N TYR A 92 7.19 7.83 1.58
CA TYR A 92 6.76 7.80 2.98
C TYR A 92 5.25 7.67 3.04
N PHE A 93 4.76 6.80 3.92
CA PHE A 93 3.35 6.53 4.13
C PHE A 93 2.97 6.90 5.57
N PHE A 94 1.89 7.67 5.69
CA PHE A 94 1.30 8.05 6.96
C PHE A 94 -0.19 7.66 6.97
N PHE A 95 -0.78 7.52 8.15
CA PHE A 95 -2.19 7.21 8.26
C PHE A 95 -2.77 7.75 9.58
N ASP A 96 -4.05 8.09 9.54
CA ASP A 96 -4.82 8.46 10.72
C ASP A 96 -5.39 7.19 11.36
N LEU A 97 -4.96 6.88 12.57
CA LEU A 97 -5.43 5.73 13.35
C LEU A 97 -6.34 6.14 14.52
N GLU A 98 -6.49 7.44 14.76
CA GLU A 98 -7.27 7.97 15.88
C GLU A 98 -8.72 8.26 15.45
N ALA A 99 -8.93 8.70 14.20
CA ALA A 99 -10.26 8.97 13.67
C ALA A 99 -10.73 7.88 12.68
N TYR A 100 -11.53 6.93 13.17
CA TYR A 100 -12.29 5.98 12.34
C TYR A 100 -13.55 6.63 11.70
N GLU A 101 -13.51 7.91 11.36
CA GLU A 101 -14.68 8.67 10.87
C GLU A 101 -14.65 8.86 9.34
N ASP A 102 -15.83 8.71 8.70
CA ASP A 102 -16.09 8.52 7.26
C ASP A 102 -15.08 9.14 6.24
N VAL A 103 -14.23 8.24 5.72
CA VAL A 103 -13.71 7.96 4.36
C VAL A 103 -13.41 9.05 3.32
N GLU A 104 -14.00 10.25 3.35
CA GLU A 104 -13.89 11.18 2.21
C GLU A 104 -12.64 12.07 2.24
N SER A 105 -11.76 11.93 3.25
CA SER A 105 -10.56 12.75 3.39
C SER A 105 -9.25 11.98 3.51
N TRP A 106 -9.14 10.78 2.93
CA TRP A 106 -7.87 10.03 2.79
C TRP A 106 -6.83 10.70 1.88
N VAL A 107 -6.89 12.02 1.75
CA VAL A 107 -6.15 12.83 0.80
C VAL A 107 -4.77 13.13 1.36
N LYS A 108 -3.74 12.56 0.70
CA LYS A 108 -2.31 12.94 0.75
C LYS A 108 -1.51 12.55 1.99
N ASN A 109 -1.50 11.26 2.32
CA ASN A 109 -0.59 10.72 3.33
C ASN A 109 0.63 10.00 2.73
N VAL A 110 0.86 10.14 1.43
CA VAL A 110 2.02 9.59 0.73
C VAL A 110 2.91 10.72 0.24
N PHE A 111 4.19 10.65 0.57
CA PHE A 111 5.18 11.66 0.20
C PHE A 111 6.31 11.02 -0.59
N TYR A 112 6.85 11.74 -1.58
CA TYR A 112 7.98 11.28 -2.38
C TYR A 112 9.18 12.20 -2.22
N TYR A 113 10.34 11.60 -1.97
CA TYR A 113 11.61 12.28 -1.86
C TYR A 113 12.63 11.68 -2.83
N ASP A 114 13.16 12.50 -3.74
CA ASP A 114 14.21 12.12 -4.70
C ASP A 114 15.47 12.97 -4.51
N GLY A 115 15.70 13.48 -3.30
CA GLY A 115 16.88 14.27 -2.96
C GLY A 115 18.05 13.42 -2.46
N ASP A 116 19.09 14.09 -1.98
CA ASP A 116 20.29 13.44 -1.44
C ASP A 116 20.00 12.64 -0.15
N LEU A 117 20.15 11.32 -0.24
CA LEU A 117 19.95 10.40 0.89
C LEU A 117 20.89 10.70 2.07
N ALA A 118 22.03 11.36 1.85
CA ALA A 118 22.95 11.75 2.93
C ALA A 118 22.37 12.84 3.85
N LEU A 119 21.35 13.57 3.39
CA LEU A 119 20.65 14.56 4.20
C LEU A 119 19.59 13.95 5.12
N LEU A 120 19.19 12.70 4.85
CA LEU A 120 18.17 12.01 5.63
C LEU A 120 18.71 11.60 6.98
N LYS A 121 17.94 11.90 8.03
CA LYS A 121 18.27 11.53 9.41
C LYS A 121 17.03 11.05 10.15
N PRO A 122 17.18 10.14 11.12
CA PRO A 122 16.08 9.76 11.99
C PRO A 122 15.66 10.95 12.83
N HIS A 123 14.39 11.33 12.75
CA HIS A 123 13.81 12.41 13.56
C HIS A 123 12.72 11.84 14.47
N PRO A 124 12.74 12.12 15.78
CA PRO A 124 11.75 11.60 16.71
C PRO A 124 10.30 11.81 16.25
N LEU A 125 9.45 10.85 16.57
CA LEU A 125 8.02 10.96 16.39
C LEU A 125 7.47 12.15 17.20
N PRO A 126 6.50 12.93 16.67
CA PRO A 126 5.84 13.99 17.43
C PRO A 126 5.26 13.48 18.76
N GLU A 127 5.25 14.35 19.78
CA GLU A 127 4.73 14.01 21.12
C GLU A 127 3.24 13.62 21.10
N GLY A 128 2.46 14.19 20.17
CA GLY A 128 1.02 13.95 20.06
C GLY A 128 0.61 12.63 19.38
N ILE A 129 1.55 11.75 19.01
CA ILE A 129 1.20 10.42 18.47
C ILE A 129 0.87 9.49 19.64
N SER A 130 -0.35 8.94 19.64
CA SER A 130 -0.83 7.91 20.58
C SER A 130 0.00 6.62 20.55
N ASP A 131 -0.10 5.80 21.59
CA ASP A 131 0.63 4.53 21.67
C ASP A 131 0.24 3.55 20.54
N GLU A 132 -1.02 3.57 20.12
CA GLU A 132 -1.52 2.76 18.99
C GLU A 132 -0.91 3.20 17.64
N GLY A 133 -0.54 4.48 17.52
CA GLY A 133 0.17 5.03 16.37
C GLY A 133 1.68 4.76 16.34
N ARG A 134 2.21 4.03 17.33
CA ARG A 134 3.64 3.72 17.47
C ARG A 134 3.91 2.25 17.15
N PHE A 135 4.39 2.02 15.94
CA PHE A 135 4.76 0.68 15.49
C PHE A 135 6.24 0.37 15.75
N PRO A 136 6.59 -0.86 16.14
CA PRO A 136 7.98 -1.30 16.11
C PRO A 136 8.49 -1.31 14.66
N GLU A 137 9.80 -1.16 14.49
CA GLU A 137 10.43 -1.20 13.17
C GLU A 137 10.49 -2.65 12.63
N PHE A 138 10.12 -2.81 11.37
CA PHE A 138 10.25 -4.04 10.61
C PHE A 138 10.88 -3.76 9.25
N THR A 139 11.63 -4.74 8.75
CA THR A 139 12.14 -4.77 7.38
C THR A 139 11.21 -5.57 6.48
N LEU A 140 11.26 -5.32 5.17
CA LEU A 140 10.48 -6.02 4.18
C LEU A 140 11.35 -6.95 3.32
N ASN A 141 10.80 -8.11 2.97
CA ASN A 141 11.36 -9.00 1.94
C ASN A 141 10.37 -9.09 0.79
N TYR A 142 10.85 -8.82 -0.42
CA TYR A 142 9.99 -8.68 -1.60
C TYR A 142 9.95 -9.93 -2.47
N GLN A 143 8.82 -10.12 -3.12
CA GLN A 143 8.60 -11.11 -4.16
C GLN A 143 7.73 -10.52 -5.27
N THR A 144 7.95 -10.99 -6.49
CA THR A 144 7.05 -10.69 -7.61
C THR A 144 5.80 -11.55 -7.52
N LEU A 145 4.65 -10.93 -7.75
CA LEU A 145 3.35 -11.57 -7.85
C LEU A 145 2.75 -11.29 -9.24
N ARG A 146 2.21 -12.33 -9.85
CA ARG A 146 1.30 -12.20 -10.99
C ARG A 146 -0.10 -12.03 -10.42
N ASP A 147 -0.55 -10.78 -10.38
CA ASP A 147 -1.83 -10.42 -9.78
C ASP A 147 -2.94 -10.45 -10.83
N HIS A 148 -4.14 -10.75 -10.36
CA HIS A 148 -5.35 -10.86 -11.17
C HIS A 148 -6.45 -10.02 -10.51
N PRO A 149 -7.51 -9.60 -11.24
CA PRO A 149 -8.59 -8.79 -10.66
C PRO A 149 -9.36 -9.53 -9.56
N SER A 150 -10.36 -8.89 -8.94
CA SER A 150 -11.31 -9.59 -8.07
C SER A 150 -12.46 -10.21 -8.85
N CYS A 151 -13.26 -11.03 -8.17
CA CYS A 151 -14.52 -11.61 -8.63
C CYS A 151 -15.50 -10.59 -9.27
N GLN A 152 -15.36 -9.29 -8.98
CA GLN A 152 -16.18 -8.25 -9.62
C GLN A 152 -16.03 -8.22 -11.15
N VAL A 153 -14.86 -8.57 -11.69
CA VAL A 153 -14.66 -8.68 -13.14
C VAL A 153 -15.38 -9.89 -13.72
N TYR A 154 -15.46 -10.98 -12.97
CA TYR A 154 -16.21 -12.18 -13.33
C TYR A 154 -17.70 -11.86 -13.52
N CYS A 155 -18.31 -11.10 -12.59
CA CYS A 155 -19.70 -10.64 -12.71
C CYS A 155 -19.95 -9.80 -13.98
N LYS A 156 -19.02 -8.90 -14.33
CA LYS A 156 -19.14 -8.05 -15.52
C LYS A 156 -19.01 -8.86 -16.81
N TYR A 157 -18.10 -9.81 -16.86
CA TYR A 157 -17.82 -10.61 -18.06
C TYR A 157 -19.02 -11.50 -18.46
N TYR A 158 -19.71 -12.08 -17.48
CA TYR A 158 -20.83 -12.98 -17.74
C TYR A 158 -22.20 -12.28 -17.89
N ASP A 159 -22.29 -10.95 -17.72
CA ASP A 159 -23.51 -10.13 -17.84
C ASP A 159 -24.75 -10.76 -17.15
N ARG A 160 -24.55 -11.39 -16.00
CA ARG A 160 -25.64 -12.05 -15.25
C ARG A 160 -26.14 -11.14 -14.15
N LYS A 161 -27.34 -10.60 -14.34
CA LYS A 161 -28.05 -9.75 -13.37
C LYS A 161 -28.49 -10.47 -12.07
N GLN A 162 -28.02 -11.69 -11.75
CA GLN A 162 -28.60 -12.47 -10.65
C GLN A 162 -27.59 -13.28 -9.82
N LYS A 163 -27.78 -13.13 -8.50
CA LYS A 163 -27.31 -13.93 -7.35
C LYS A 163 -25.81 -13.88 -7.01
N TYR A 164 -25.48 -13.12 -5.98
CA TYR A 164 -24.17 -13.00 -5.33
C TYR A 164 -23.68 -14.28 -4.60
N GLU A 165 -24.43 -15.37 -4.60
CA GLU A 165 -24.24 -16.41 -3.56
C GLU A 165 -23.07 -17.39 -3.84
N GLU A 166 -22.51 -17.45 -5.07
CA GLU A 166 -21.48 -18.46 -5.42
C GLU A 166 -20.36 -17.96 -6.36
N TRP A 167 -20.33 -16.67 -6.74
CA TRP A 167 -19.37 -16.17 -7.75
C TRP A 167 -17.93 -16.14 -7.24
N ASP A 168 -17.73 -15.87 -5.96
CA ASP A 168 -16.41 -15.80 -5.36
C ASP A 168 -15.75 -17.18 -5.39
N GLU A 169 -16.48 -18.23 -5.05
CA GLU A 169 -15.99 -19.61 -5.06
C GLU A 169 -15.63 -20.08 -6.47
N ILE A 170 -16.50 -19.82 -7.46
CA ILE A 170 -16.23 -20.20 -8.86
C ILE A 170 -15.05 -19.39 -9.41
N TYR A 171 -14.97 -18.10 -9.06
CA TYR A 171 -13.87 -17.25 -9.46
C TYR A 171 -12.53 -17.76 -8.93
N GLU A 172 -12.45 -18.09 -7.64
CA GLU A 172 -11.21 -18.61 -7.04
C GLU A 172 -10.80 -19.95 -7.69
N ILE A 173 -11.75 -20.85 -7.97
CA ILE A 173 -11.47 -22.10 -8.70
C ILE A 173 -10.90 -21.79 -10.10
N ASP A 174 -11.54 -20.90 -10.84
CA ASP A 174 -11.09 -20.54 -12.20
C ASP A 174 -9.75 -19.79 -12.19
N ALA A 175 -9.46 -19.00 -11.15
CA ALA A 175 -8.19 -18.32 -10.96
C ALA A 175 -7.06 -19.32 -10.62
N GLU A 176 -7.33 -20.30 -9.75
CA GLU A 176 -6.41 -21.41 -9.47
C GLU A 176 -6.12 -22.23 -10.73
N GLU A 177 -7.15 -22.57 -11.52
CA GLU A 177 -6.98 -23.24 -12.81
C GLU A 177 -6.19 -22.40 -13.83
N ALA A 178 -6.28 -21.07 -13.75
CA ALA A 178 -5.46 -20.16 -14.53
C ALA A 178 -4.01 -20.09 -14.03
N GLY A 179 -3.70 -20.64 -12.86
CA GLY A 179 -2.36 -20.70 -12.27
C GLY A 179 -2.05 -19.56 -11.28
N TYR A 180 -3.09 -18.90 -10.76
CA TYR A 180 -2.97 -17.88 -9.71
C TYR A 180 -3.03 -18.53 -8.32
N ALA A 181 -2.35 -17.89 -7.35
CA ALA A 181 -2.44 -18.32 -5.96
C ALA A 181 -3.76 -17.84 -5.35
N ALA A 182 -4.36 -18.67 -4.49
CA ALA A 182 -5.59 -18.32 -3.79
C ALA A 182 -5.44 -17.03 -2.97
N ARG A 183 -6.42 -16.14 -3.10
CA ARG A 183 -6.42 -14.86 -2.36
C ARG A 183 -6.68 -15.03 -0.86
N SER A 184 -7.35 -16.12 -0.47
CA SER A 184 -7.77 -16.41 0.91
C SER A 184 -6.63 -16.67 1.91
N ILE A 185 -5.37 -16.64 1.48
CA ILE A 185 -4.21 -16.66 2.38
C ILE A 185 -3.78 -15.22 2.66
N CYS A 186 -4.71 -14.41 3.17
CA CYS A 186 -4.43 -13.08 3.69
C CYS A 186 -3.58 -13.24 4.97
N ASP A 187 -2.30 -13.57 4.82
CA ASP A 187 -1.34 -13.42 5.90
C ASP A 187 -1.29 -11.92 6.20
N ASP A 188 -1.70 -11.56 7.42
CA ASP A 188 -1.78 -10.19 7.94
C ASP A 188 -0.42 -9.48 7.95
N ARG A 189 0.66 -10.20 7.62
CA ARG A 189 2.04 -9.71 7.52
C ARG A 189 2.49 -9.45 6.09
N VAL A 190 1.62 -9.65 5.10
CA VAL A 190 1.91 -9.43 3.69
C VAL A 190 1.36 -8.09 3.24
N PHE A 191 2.26 -7.20 2.85
CA PHE A 191 1.96 -5.95 2.17
C PHE A 191 1.95 -6.18 0.67
N LYS A 192 1.06 -5.49 -0.05
CA LYS A 192 1.04 -5.51 -1.52
C LYS A 192 1.26 -4.11 -2.09
N LEU A 193 2.14 -4.00 -3.07
CA LEU A 193 2.39 -2.81 -3.88
C LEU A 193 2.06 -3.16 -5.34
N LEU A 194 1.50 -2.20 -6.08
CA LEU A 194 1.05 -2.38 -7.47
C LEU A 194 -0.05 -3.45 -7.62
N GLY A 195 -0.41 -3.81 -8.86
CA GLY A 195 -1.46 -4.78 -9.14
C GLY A 195 -2.89 -4.26 -8.94
N TYR A 196 -3.77 -5.15 -8.49
CA TYR A 196 -5.17 -4.86 -8.18
C TYR A 196 -5.34 -4.60 -6.68
N GLY A 197 -6.17 -3.63 -6.30
CA GLY A 197 -6.48 -3.40 -4.88
C GLY A 197 -7.19 -4.61 -4.26
N ASP A 198 -6.74 -5.02 -3.07
CA ASP A 198 -7.42 -6.06 -2.29
C ASP A 198 -8.61 -5.45 -1.53
N ILE A 199 -9.70 -6.21 -1.42
CA ILE A 199 -10.90 -5.78 -0.72
C ILE A 199 -10.75 -6.22 0.74
N ILE A 200 -10.57 -5.28 1.66
CA ILE A 200 -10.25 -5.62 3.07
C ILE A 200 -11.52 -5.76 3.92
N GLN A 201 -12.66 -5.18 3.52
CA GLN A 201 -13.97 -5.43 4.14
C GLN A 201 -15.08 -4.84 3.23
N ASN A 202 -16.06 -5.66 2.86
CA ASN A 202 -17.34 -5.32 2.18
C ASN A 202 -17.43 -3.91 1.54
N GLU A 203 -16.81 -3.74 0.38
CA GLU A 203 -16.83 -2.51 -0.48
C GLU A 203 -15.70 -1.48 -0.29
N MET A 204 -14.70 -1.72 0.56
CA MET A 204 -13.56 -0.82 0.63
C MET A 204 -12.37 -1.34 -0.20
N LEU A 205 -12.16 -0.76 -1.39
CA LEU A 205 -10.89 -0.88 -2.12
C LEU A 205 -9.82 -0.13 -1.32
N SER A 206 -8.82 -0.83 -0.79
CA SER A 206 -7.66 -0.21 -0.14
C SER A 206 -6.66 0.34 -1.18
N SER A 207 -7.13 1.10 -2.18
CA SER A 207 -6.22 1.73 -3.13
C SER A 207 -5.68 3.04 -2.55
N ALA A 208 -4.43 3.04 -2.08
CA ALA A 208 -3.70 4.28 -1.87
C ALA A 208 -3.34 4.88 -3.23
N VAL A 209 -3.92 6.03 -3.58
CA VAL A 209 -3.58 6.75 -4.81
C VAL A 209 -2.34 7.60 -4.55
N TYR A 210 -1.26 7.31 -5.29
CA TYR A 210 -0.07 8.16 -5.29
C TYR A 210 -0.43 9.54 -5.88
N GLN A 211 -0.36 10.59 -5.07
CA GLN A 211 -0.38 11.98 -5.54
C GLN A 211 0.99 12.58 -5.32
N TYR A 212 1.67 12.92 -6.41
CA TYR A 212 2.99 13.55 -6.39
C TYR A 212 2.93 14.92 -5.69
N LYS A 213 3.60 15.03 -4.55
CA LYS A 213 4.03 16.30 -3.96
C LYS A 213 5.53 16.17 -3.74
N SER A 214 6.30 16.78 -4.65
CA SER A 214 7.77 16.78 -4.57
C SER A 214 8.21 17.44 -3.26
N LEU A 215 9.06 16.76 -2.51
CA LEU A 215 9.76 17.33 -1.34
C LEU A 215 11.17 17.83 -1.68
N SER A 216 11.53 17.88 -2.96
CA SER A 216 12.81 18.43 -3.39
C SER A 216 12.87 19.93 -3.12
N PRO A 217 14.01 20.48 -2.65
CA PRO A 217 14.20 21.93 -2.64
C PRO A 217 14.06 22.45 -4.08
N GLU A 218 13.20 23.45 -4.29
CA GLU A 218 13.13 24.13 -5.59
C GLU A 218 14.51 24.71 -5.91
N SER A 219 15.04 24.37 -7.09
CA SER A 219 16.34 24.83 -7.60
C SER A 219 16.24 26.23 -8.19
#